data_AF-A0A380G6L4-F1
#
_entry.id   AF-A0A380G6L4-F1
#
_cell.length_a   1.000
_cell.length_b   1.000
_cell.length_c   1.000
_cell.angle_alpha   90.00
_cell.angle_beta   90.00
_cell.angle_gamma   90.00
#
_symmetry.space_group_name_H-M   'P 1'
#
loop_
_entity.id
_entity.type
_entity.pdbx_description
1 polymer ?
#
loop_
_entity_poly.entity_id
_entity_poly.type
_entity_poly.pdbx_seq_one_letter_code
_entity_poly.pdbx_strand_id
1 'polypeptide(L)'
;MSKEQKRYIHDINKLKTYLKSVNHFRDYKISSFSYDNENHSMTIIIESSRILPYGAREELHLIAAGVRNFYIKDVDKPAEWSIKELQIWDEMFQFQLNPGHLSFKVMAFSLIISNTLNDKTATEMLSVNINDMIQVFKYDSRINDMSFSFKQDETKILHYIGVTNEEHDSYWSYFSDASDLKRFHTAEELFNARIYDDQSLRELWSEVTIIHLNGMPIAECFSQFEKSIKIRVDESVVGLSLNDVTVDGHIIKDKVCHSCGANACYVSKYDNVCCPYCNIWLDESRRHQNQPFEPELIWNPYKLLRFCHVEFRRGGKAYTYYCSDQNVQKGDWVIVPVGISNIEKEVQVVKTFQATANHPPYPLHKIKTIIRKLPSLTEEVASTVASLVKLGTVCDLTQRGTYFDRWEAYDILKTPIGHFWLEYNGEPVTMLIDTIFPSRHAMFFVEGAYYLKPCRRKLNDFQQLKICTDVNLRRARYIDNLGVRRQDGSRWQLNDYDIGIAISAQEVINKGVATNALGIPYLEEWYDEYKYEHIFSVIWKYYESDEDASLWFNVVQ
;
A
#
# COMPACT_ATOMS: atom_id res chain seq x y z
N MET A 1 -45.56 15.92 -14.66
CA MET A 1 -45.41 17.12 -13.79
C MET A 1 -44.25 16.85 -12.84
N SER A 2 -43.03 17.25 -13.24
CA SER A 2 -41.84 17.15 -12.37
C SER A 2 -41.95 18.17 -11.24
N LYS A 3 -41.61 17.78 -10.02
CA LYS A 3 -41.28 18.74 -8.97
C LYS A 3 -39.78 18.99 -9.09
N GLU A 4 -39.40 20.17 -9.55
CA GLU A 4 -38.04 20.69 -9.40
C GLU A 4 -37.63 20.55 -7.93
N GLN A 5 -36.50 19.88 -7.65
CA GLN A 5 -35.99 19.77 -6.28
C GLN A 5 -35.29 21.10 -5.93
N LYS A 6 -36.11 22.04 -5.49
CA LYS A 6 -35.70 23.36 -5.00
C LYS A 6 -35.18 23.23 -3.57
N ARG A 7 -33.95 23.68 -3.29
CA ARG A 7 -33.46 23.85 -1.91
C ARG A 7 -34.01 25.17 -1.39
N TYR A 8 -34.61 25.16 -0.20
CA TYR A 8 -35.21 26.35 0.40
C TYR A 8 -34.48 26.75 1.69
N ILE A 9 -34.09 28.02 1.80
CA ILE A 9 -33.62 28.62 3.04
C ILE A 9 -34.67 29.63 3.51
N HIS A 10 -35.24 29.38 4.69
CA HIS A 10 -36.26 30.24 5.32
C HIS A 10 -35.77 30.86 6.64
N ASP A 11 -34.68 30.34 7.20
CA ASP A 11 -34.14 30.76 8.50
C ASP A 11 -33.01 31.77 8.32
N ILE A 12 -33.04 32.86 9.09
CA ILE A 12 -32.11 33.97 8.94
C ILE A 12 -30.67 33.59 9.33
N ASN A 13 -30.50 32.67 10.29
CA ASN A 13 -29.17 32.21 10.70
C ASN A 13 -28.58 31.28 9.64
N LYS A 14 -29.39 30.35 9.10
CA LYS A 14 -29.01 29.52 7.95
C LYS A 14 -28.69 30.38 6.72
N LEU A 15 -29.44 31.45 6.47
CA LEU A 15 -29.14 32.39 5.40
C LEU A 15 -27.82 33.13 5.65
N LYS A 16 -27.54 33.60 6.88
CA LYS A 16 -26.24 34.22 7.20
C LYS A 16 -25.08 33.26 7.02
N THR A 17 -25.23 31.99 7.38
CA THR A 17 -24.22 30.95 7.13
C THR A 17 -24.01 30.75 5.63
N TYR A 18 -25.10 30.64 4.87
CA TYR A 18 -25.04 30.53 3.40
C TYR A 18 -24.40 31.77 2.74
N LEU A 19 -24.72 32.98 3.18
CA LEU A 19 -24.11 34.18 2.62
C LEU A 19 -22.60 34.24 2.83
N LYS A 20 -22.09 33.75 3.97
CA LYS A 20 -20.64 33.59 4.15
C LYS A 20 -20.07 32.57 3.15
N SER A 21 -20.79 31.48 2.92
CA SER A 21 -20.38 30.39 2.00
C SER A 21 -20.35 30.82 0.53
N VAL A 22 -21.05 31.89 0.14
CA VAL A 22 -21.04 32.44 -1.24
C VAL A 22 -20.45 33.84 -1.32
N ASN A 23 -19.58 34.20 -0.37
CA ASN A 23 -18.89 35.48 -0.30
C ASN A 23 -19.83 36.70 -0.45
N HIS A 24 -20.95 36.65 0.27
CA HIS A 24 -21.99 37.68 0.31
C HIS A 24 -22.48 38.12 -1.08
N PHE A 25 -22.53 37.18 -2.03
CA PHE A 25 -22.96 37.42 -3.41
C PHE A 25 -22.10 38.41 -4.22
N ARG A 26 -20.83 38.64 -3.83
CA ARG A 26 -19.89 39.54 -4.56
C ARG A 26 -19.72 39.23 -6.05
N ASP A 27 -19.90 37.98 -6.43
CA ASP A 27 -19.76 37.51 -7.81
C ASP A 27 -21.10 37.23 -8.49
N TYR A 28 -22.19 37.75 -7.94
CA TYR A 28 -23.54 37.54 -8.45
C TYR A 28 -24.14 38.85 -8.96
N LYS A 29 -25.19 38.73 -9.76
CA LYS A 29 -26.00 39.83 -10.26
C LYS A 29 -27.47 39.55 -9.99
N ILE A 30 -28.25 40.59 -9.73
CA ILE A 30 -29.70 40.53 -9.77
C ILE A 30 -30.09 40.57 -11.24
N SER A 31 -30.57 39.45 -11.81
CA SER A 31 -30.98 39.37 -13.22
C SER A 31 -32.47 39.68 -13.43
N SER A 32 -33.27 39.56 -12.38
CA SER A 32 -34.66 40.00 -12.39
C SER A 32 -35.12 40.41 -11.01
N PHE A 33 -36.05 41.36 -10.98
CA PHE A 33 -36.58 41.93 -9.76
C PHE A 33 -38.06 42.28 -9.97
N SER A 34 -38.92 41.87 -9.04
CA SER A 34 -40.34 42.20 -9.02
C SER A 34 -40.80 42.53 -7.60
N TYR A 35 -41.55 43.61 -7.45
CA TYR A 35 -42.15 44.03 -6.18
C TYR A 35 -43.65 44.26 -6.38
N ASP A 36 -44.46 43.56 -5.58
CA ASP A 36 -45.91 43.68 -5.56
C ASP A 36 -46.32 44.51 -4.34
N ASN A 37 -46.78 45.72 -4.61
CA ASN A 37 -47.18 46.68 -3.58
C ASN A 37 -48.53 46.32 -2.93
N GLU A 38 -49.43 45.61 -3.62
CA GLU A 38 -50.72 45.21 -3.04
C GLU A 38 -50.50 44.05 -2.05
N ASN A 39 -49.75 43.03 -2.47
CA ASN A 39 -49.48 41.84 -1.66
C ASN A 39 -48.27 42.00 -0.71
N HIS A 40 -47.59 43.15 -0.74
CA HIS A 40 -46.38 43.42 0.03
C HIS A 40 -45.34 42.28 -0.10
N SER A 41 -45.11 41.83 -1.34
CA SER A 41 -44.23 40.71 -1.64
C SER A 41 -43.18 41.09 -2.68
N MET A 42 -42.07 40.37 -2.69
CA MET A 42 -40.95 40.65 -3.58
C MET A 42 -40.31 39.35 -4.04
N THR A 43 -39.91 39.34 -5.31
CA THR A 43 -39.13 38.25 -5.90
C THR A 43 -37.88 38.84 -6.54
N ILE A 44 -36.71 38.31 -6.17
CA ILE A 44 -35.42 38.68 -6.75
C ILE A 44 -34.78 37.43 -7.33
N ILE A 45 -34.47 37.45 -8.62
CA ILE A 45 -33.68 36.41 -9.29
C ILE A 45 -32.23 36.86 -9.26
N ILE A 46 -31.37 36.04 -8.68
CA ILE A 46 -29.94 36.28 -8.51
C ILE A 46 -29.21 35.22 -9.33
N GLU A 47 -28.40 35.66 -10.28
CA GLU A 47 -27.58 34.80 -11.13
C GLU A 47 -26.11 34.93 -10.75
N SER A 48 -25.39 33.81 -10.75
CA SER A 48 -23.93 33.85 -10.70
C SER A 48 -23.39 34.56 -11.94
N SER A 49 -22.49 35.53 -11.74
CA SER A 49 -21.74 36.17 -12.82
C SER A 49 -20.60 35.28 -13.34
N ARG A 50 -20.34 34.14 -12.66
CA ARG A 50 -19.33 33.16 -13.05
C ARG A 50 -19.95 32.13 -13.99
N ILE A 51 -19.30 31.93 -15.13
CA ILE A 51 -19.66 30.84 -16.06
C ILE A 51 -19.10 29.56 -15.46
N LEU A 52 -19.98 28.64 -15.03
CA LEU A 52 -19.56 27.27 -14.69
C LEU A 52 -19.05 26.58 -15.97
N PRO A 53 -18.26 25.49 -15.85
CA PRO A 53 -17.93 24.66 -17.01
C PRO A 53 -19.19 24.39 -17.86
N TYR A 54 -19.05 24.47 -19.19
CA TYR A 54 -20.14 24.25 -20.17
C TYR A 54 -21.26 25.31 -20.22
N GLY A 55 -21.08 26.47 -19.61
CA GLY A 55 -22.00 27.60 -19.79
C GLY A 55 -23.23 27.59 -18.87
N ALA A 56 -23.29 26.68 -17.90
CA ALA A 56 -24.32 26.68 -16.88
C ALA A 56 -24.17 27.89 -15.95
N ARG A 57 -25.30 28.45 -15.50
CA ARG A 57 -25.35 29.51 -14.48
C ARG A 57 -26.17 29.01 -13.31
N GLU A 58 -25.67 29.26 -12.10
CA GLU A 58 -26.46 29.08 -10.89
C GLU A 58 -27.50 30.22 -10.83
N GLU A 59 -28.79 29.85 -10.73
CA GLU A 59 -29.91 30.78 -10.59
C GLU A 59 -30.60 30.57 -9.23
N LEU A 60 -30.76 31.66 -8.49
CA LEU A 60 -31.30 31.70 -7.14
C LEU A 60 -32.55 32.59 -7.13
N HIS A 61 -33.60 32.19 -6.43
CA HIS A 61 -34.82 33.00 -6.28
C HIS A 61 -35.02 33.38 -4.82
N LEU A 62 -34.88 34.66 -4.47
CA LEU A 62 -35.27 35.17 -3.17
C LEU A 62 -36.72 35.64 -3.24
N ILE A 63 -37.61 34.94 -2.55
CA ILE A 63 -39.01 35.31 -2.39
C ILE A 63 -39.19 35.88 -0.98
N ALA A 64 -39.68 37.10 -0.87
CA ALA A 64 -39.92 37.78 0.39
C ALA A 64 -41.41 38.16 0.53
N ALA A 65 -41.92 38.05 1.76
CA ALA A 65 -43.29 38.36 2.12
C ALA A 65 -43.34 39.35 3.31
N GLY A 66 -44.37 40.19 3.33
CA GLY A 66 -44.51 41.25 4.34
C GLY A 66 -43.44 42.33 4.19
N VAL A 67 -43.09 42.65 2.94
CA VAL A 67 -42.02 43.58 2.59
C VAL A 67 -42.38 45.00 3.01
N ARG A 68 -41.51 45.65 3.78
CA ARG A 68 -41.68 47.02 4.28
C ARG A 68 -40.39 47.81 4.10
N ASN A 69 -40.50 49.15 4.16
CA ASN A 69 -39.35 50.06 4.02
C ASN A 69 -38.52 49.76 2.77
N PHE A 70 -39.19 49.39 1.67
CA PHE A 70 -38.53 49.15 0.40
C PHE A 70 -37.95 50.47 -0.13
N TYR A 71 -36.65 50.44 -0.44
CA TYR A 71 -35.91 51.60 -0.89
C TYR A 71 -34.88 51.17 -1.93
N ILE A 72 -34.83 51.92 -3.04
CA ILE A 72 -33.85 51.75 -4.12
C ILE A 72 -33.29 53.12 -4.47
N LYS A 73 -31.96 53.22 -4.60
CA LYS A 73 -31.28 54.50 -4.85
C LYS A 73 -30.04 54.34 -5.72
N ASP A 74 -29.80 55.34 -6.57
CA ASP A 74 -28.59 55.50 -7.37
C ASP A 74 -28.29 54.28 -8.26
N VAL A 75 -29.34 53.64 -8.77
CA VAL A 75 -29.26 52.45 -9.64
C VAL A 75 -29.62 52.85 -11.08
N ASP A 76 -28.75 52.51 -12.03
CA ASP A 76 -28.99 52.73 -13.45
C ASP A 76 -30.02 51.72 -14.01
N LYS A 77 -30.62 52.00 -15.17
CA LYS A 77 -31.25 50.95 -16.01
C LYS A 77 -30.22 50.50 -17.05
N PRO A 78 -30.01 49.18 -17.31
CA PRO A 78 -31.08 48.19 -17.59
C PRO A 78 -30.82 46.74 -17.11
N ALA A 79 -31.88 45.92 -17.02
CA ALA A 79 -31.95 44.45 -16.95
C ALA A 79 -31.18 43.67 -15.86
N GLU A 80 -29.96 44.05 -15.46
CA GLU A 80 -29.12 43.26 -14.55
C GLU A 80 -28.29 44.17 -13.60
N TRP A 81 -28.24 43.88 -12.29
CA TRP A 81 -27.47 44.66 -11.30
C TRP A 81 -26.40 43.81 -10.60
N SER A 82 -25.12 44.13 -10.78
CA SER A 82 -24.02 43.45 -10.08
C SER A 82 -24.05 43.74 -8.57
N ILE A 83 -23.93 42.69 -7.76
CA ILE A 83 -23.99 42.76 -6.30
C ILE A 83 -22.57 42.93 -5.76
N LYS A 84 -22.31 44.01 -5.02
CA LYS A 84 -21.09 44.19 -4.22
C LYS A 84 -21.15 43.40 -2.93
N GLU A 85 -22.31 43.37 -2.27
CA GLU A 85 -22.48 42.66 -1.01
C GLU A 85 -23.97 42.57 -0.66
N LEU A 86 -24.43 41.43 -0.17
CA LEU A 86 -25.69 41.32 0.57
C LEU A 86 -25.41 41.30 2.06
N GLN A 87 -25.96 42.30 2.75
CA GLN A 87 -25.88 42.45 4.20
C GLN A 87 -27.26 42.25 4.84
N ILE A 88 -27.27 41.58 6.00
CA ILE A 88 -28.51 41.23 6.72
C ILE A 88 -28.38 41.54 8.22
N TRP A 89 -29.26 42.39 8.73
CA TRP A 89 -29.41 42.71 10.16
C TRP A 89 -30.88 42.98 10.50
N ASP A 90 -31.38 42.48 11.64
CA ASP A 90 -32.74 42.78 12.14
C ASP A 90 -33.85 42.78 11.08
N GLU A 91 -33.92 41.68 10.31
CA GLU A 91 -34.88 41.44 9.20
C GLU A 91 -34.73 42.38 7.99
N MET A 92 -33.71 43.24 8.00
CA MET A 92 -33.31 44.12 6.91
C MET A 92 -32.40 43.37 5.93
N PHE A 93 -32.76 43.37 4.66
CA PHE A 93 -31.95 42.93 3.55
C PHE A 93 -31.42 44.17 2.83
N GLN A 94 -30.11 44.28 2.69
CA GLN A 94 -29.49 45.38 1.95
C GLN A 94 -28.48 44.84 0.93
N PHE A 95 -28.83 44.97 -0.34
CA PHE A 95 -27.96 44.73 -1.48
C PHE A 95 -27.20 46.01 -1.80
N GLN A 96 -25.89 45.99 -1.62
CA GLN A 96 -24.98 46.99 -2.19
C GLN A 96 -24.76 46.64 -3.66
N LEU A 97 -25.02 47.58 -4.57
CA LEU A 97 -24.98 47.38 -6.03
C LEU A 97 -23.88 48.24 -6.68
N ASN A 98 -23.57 47.94 -7.93
CA ASN A 98 -22.68 48.73 -8.78
C ASN A 98 -23.44 49.38 -9.96
N PRO A 99 -23.74 50.70 -9.92
CA PRO A 99 -23.84 51.57 -8.74
C PRO A 99 -25.14 51.36 -7.94
N GLY A 100 -25.21 51.95 -6.74
CA GLY A 100 -26.44 52.10 -5.97
C GLY A 100 -26.65 51.05 -4.87
N HIS A 101 -27.85 51.03 -4.31
CA HIS A 101 -28.26 50.00 -3.35
C HIS A 101 -29.77 49.76 -3.38
N LEU A 102 -30.16 48.55 -2.98
CA LEU A 102 -31.53 48.10 -2.82
C LEU A 102 -31.70 47.54 -1.42
N SER A 103 -32.72 47.98 -0.69
CA SER A 103 -32.93 47.56 0.68
C SER A 103 -34.40 47.43 1.04
N PHE A 104 -34.74 46.44 1.87
CA PHE A 104 -36.09 46.22 2.38
C PHE A 104 -36.08 45.41 3.69
N LYS A 105 -37.14 45.56 4.50
CA LYS A 105 -37.45 44.65 5.61
C LYS A 105 -38.42 43.56 5.17
N VAL A 106 -38.31 42.38 5.75
CA VAL A 106 -39.20 41.24 5.47
C VAL A 106 -39.82 40.69 6.76
N MET A 107 -41.03 40.13 6.67
CA MET A 107 -41.57 39.29 7.75
C MET A 107 -41.18 37.82 7.58
N ALA A 108 -41.10 37.37 6.33
CA ALA A 108 -40.68 36.02 5.98
C ALA A 108 -39.98 36.04 4.63
N PHE A 109 -39.09 35.09 4.41
CA PHE A 109 -38.43 34.90 3.13
C PHE A 109 -38.21 33.42 2.81
N SER A 110 -37.93 33.16 1.54
CA SER A 110 -37.49 31.86 1.03
C SER A 110 -36.44 32.14 -0.03
N LEU A 111 -35.18 31.78 0.24
CA LEU A 111 -34.18 31.69 -0.80
C LEU A 111 -34.25 30.29 -1.40
N ILE A 112 -34.64 30.25 -2.67
CA ILE A 112 -34.69 29.05 -3.48
C ILE A 112 -33.37 28.95 -4.23
N ILE A 113 -32.65 27.87 -4.00
CA ILE A 113 -31.45 27.53 -4.75
C ILE A 113 -31.88 26.52 -5.80
N SER A 114 -31.98 26.99 -7.04
CA SER A 114 -32.37 26.17 -8.19
C SER A 114 -31.10 25.58 -8.79
N ASN A 115 -30.83 24.33 -8.47
CA ASN A 115 -29.98 23.51 -9.33
C ASN A 115 -30.85 23.19 -10.55
N THR A 116 -30.62 23.85 -11.68
CA THR A 116 -31.35 23.56 -12.92
C THR A 116 -30.95 22.18 -13.42
N LEU A 117 -31.58 21.11 -12.92
CA LEU A 117 -31.52 19.78 -13.54
C LEU A 117 -32.73 18.92 -13.17
N ASN A 118 -33.34 18.35 -14.21
CA ASN A 118 -34.54 17.52 -14.18
C ASN A 118 -34.26 16.16 -13.55
N ASP A 119 -34.67 15.98 -12.30
CA ASP A 119 -34.27 14.84 -11.49
C ASP A 119 -35.23 13.64 -11.63
N LYS A 120 -34.92 12.74 -12.56
CA LYS A 120 -35.56 11.41 -12.68
C LYS A 120 -34.56 10.26 -12.60
N THR A 121 -33.30 10.54 -12.33
CA THR A 121 -32.20 9.59 -12.52
C THR A 121 -31.35 9.35 -11.28
N ALA A 122 -31.72 9.93 -10.12
CA ALA A 122 -31.16 9.57 -8.82
C ALA A 122 -31.66 8.18 -8.37
N THR A 123 -31.22 7.11 -9.04
CA THR A 123 -31.41 5.73 -8.58
C THR A 123 -30.09 4.97 -8.65
N GLU A 124 -29.69 4.43 -7.50
CA GLU A 124 -28.58 3.50 -7.24
C GLU A 124 -27.19 3.92 -7.74
N MET A 125 -26.54 4.81 -6.98
CA MET A 125 -25.13 5.11 -7.18
C MET A 125 -24.24 3.99 -6.65
N LEU A 126 -23.55 3.34 -7.60
CA LEU A 126 -22.41 2.46 -7.37
C LEU A 126 -21.33 3.19 -6.56
N SER A 127 -20.82 2.53 -5.52
CA SER A 127 -19.61 2.97 -4.82
C SER A 127 -18.42 2.84 -5.76
N VAL A 128 -18.08 3.89 -6.50
CA VAL A 128 -16.86 3.91 -7.33
C VAL A 128 -15.65 3.86 -6.40
N ASN A 129 -14.69 2.97 -6.67
CA ASN A 129 -13.47 2.92 -5.88
C ASN A 129 -12.66 4.20 -6.10
N ILE A 130 -12.14 4.79 -5.03
CA ILE A 130 -11.33 6.01 -5.12
C ILE A 130 -10.12 5.86 -6.03
N ASN A 131 -9.46 4.70 -6.01
CA ASN A 131 -8.28 4.50 -6.83
C ASN A 131 -8.65 4.49 -8.31
N ASP A 132 -9.81 3.95 -8.68
CA ASP A 132 -10.31 3.99 -10.06
C ASP A 132 -10.56 5.44 -10.50
N MET A 133 -11.16 6.28 -9.63
CA MET A 133 -11.38 7.70 -9.95
C MET A 133 -10.08 8.49 -10.10
N ILE A 134 -9.07 8.23 -9.26
CA ILE A 134 -7.75 8.87 -9.40
C ILE A 134 -7.13 8.49 -10.75
N GLN A 135 -7.26 7.24 -11.18
CA GLN A 135 -6.76 6.80 -12.49
C GLN A 135 -7.50 7.51 -13.65
N VAL A 136 -8.82 7.67 -13.54
CA VAL A 136 -9.62 8.41 -14.52
C VAL A 136 -9.09 9.83 -14.69
N PHE A 137 -8.85 10.56 -13.59
CA PHE A 137 -8.30 11.92 -13.64
C PHE A 137 -6.88 12.00 -14.22
N LYS A 138 -6.08 10.95 -14.07
CA LYS A 138 -4.70 10.92 -14.58
C LYS A 138 -4.58 10.67 -16.06
N TYR A 139 -5.43 9.79 -16.58
CA TYR A 139 -5.15 9.13 -17.85
C TYR A 139 -6.32 9.17 -18.84
N ASP A 140 -7.56 9.39 -18.38
CA ASP A 140 -8.68 9.51 -19.29
C ASP A 140 -8.85 10.98 -19.70
N SER A 141 -8.26 11.34 -20.84
CA SER A 141 -8.34 12.69 -21.43
C SER A 141 -9.76 13.12 -21.80
N ARG A 142 -10.76 12.24 -21.64
CA ARG A 142 -12.16 12.60 -21.80
C ARG A 142 -12.76 13.16 -20.52
N ILE A 143 -12.20 12.87 -19.35
CA ILE A 143 -12.72 13.32 -18.04
C ILE A 143 -11.86 14.48 -17.52
N ASN A 144 -12.41 15.68 -17.64
CA ASN A 144 -11.77 16.93 -17.29
C ASN A 144 -12.24 17.45 -15.92
N ASP A 145 -13.46 17.17 -15.51
CA ASP A 145 -13.99 17.62 -14.22
C ASP A 145 -15.02 16.67 -13.61
N MET A 146 -15.15 16.77 -12.28
CA MET A 146 -16.14 16.07 -11.48
C MET A 146 -16.74 17.04 -10.48
N SER A 147 -18.06 16.95 -10.28
CA SER A 147 -18.74 17.58 -9.15
C SER A 147 -19.31 16.53 -8.21
N PHE A 148 -19.25 16.80 -6.91
CA PHE A 148 -19.73 15.90 -5.88
C PHE A 148 -20.23 16.65 -4.65
N SER A 149 -20.96 15.95 -3.78
CA SER A 149 -21.35 16.44 -2.45
C SER A 149 -21.03 15.38 -1.39
N PHE A 150 -20.96 15.78 -0.12
CA PHE A 150 -20.82 14.83 0.98
C PHE A 150 -22.18 14.37 1.50
N LYS A 151 -22.36 13.07 1.76
CA LYS A 151 -23.62 12.46 2.23
C LYS A 151 -24.13 13.08 3.52
N GLN A 152 -23.22 13.43 4.42
CA GLN A 152 -23.53 14.01 5.74
C GLN A 152 -23.70 15.54 5.69
N ASP A 153 -23.44 16.16 4.54
CA ASP A 153 -23.65 17.59 4.38
C ASP A 153 -25.15 17.87 4.11
N GLU A 154 -25.87 18.29 5.16
CA GLU A 154 -27.28 18.72 5.07
C GLU A 154 -27.47 19.91 4.12
N THR A 155 -26.41 20.67 3.85
CA THR A 155 -26.43 21.80 2.92
C THR A 155 -26.20 21.37 1.47
N LYS A 156 -25.72 20.14 1.23
CA LYS A 156 -25.42 19.57 -0.10
C LYS A 156 -24.62 20.54 -0.99
N ILE A 157 -23.58 21.15 -0.43
CA ILE A 157 -22.65 21.99 -1.19
C ILE A 157 -21.98 21.12 -2.26
N LEU A 158 -21.90 21.66 -3.49
CA LEU A 158 -21.18 21.03 -4.57
C LEU A 158 -19.72 21.43 -4.52
N HIS A 159 -18.88 20.42 -4.43
CA HIS A 159 -17.44 20.50 -4.60
C HIS A 159 -17.10 20.13 -6.03
N TYR A 160 -16.08 20.78 -6.58
CA TYR A 160 -15.60 20.56 -7.93
C TYR A 160 -14.12 20.22 -7.89
N ILE A 161 -13.73 19.25 -8.68
CA ILE A 161 -12.33 18.95 -8.96
C ILE A 161 -12.15 18.74 -10.45
N GLY A 162 -10.96 19.01 -10.97
CA GLY A 162 -10.68 18.85 -12.38
C GLY A 162 -9.22 18.75 -12.75
N VAL A 163 -9.01 18.52 -14.04
CA VAL A 163 -7.73 18.54 -14.73
C VAL A 163 -7.82 19.47 -15.94
N THR A 164 -6.77 20.26 -16.15
CA THR A 164 -6.58 21.19 -17.26
C THR A 164 -5.26 20.87 -17.95
N ASN A 165 -5.21 20.98 -19.28
CA ASN A 165 -4.01 20.71 -20.08
C ASN A 165 -2.98 21.86 -20.00
N GLU A 166 -2.58 22.25 -18.79
CA GLU A 166 -1.50 23.21 -18.55
C GLU A 166 -0.21 22.44 -18.18
N GLU A 167 0.96 22.93 -18.60
CA GLU A 167 2.27 22.29 -18.35
C GLU A 167 2.64 22.22 -16.85
N HIS A 168 2.05 23.07 -16.02
CA HIS A 168 2.26 23.14 -14.57
C HIS A 168 0.92 23.26 -13.83
N ASP A 169 0.81 22.56 -12.70
CA ASP A 169 -0.36 22.49 -11.83
C ASP A 169 -1.68 22.17 -12.53
N SER A 170 -1.65 21.09 -13.30
CA SER A 170 -2.73 20.63 -14.17
C SER A 170 -4.00 20.24 -13.41
N TYR A 171 -3.96 20.00 -12.10
CA TYR A 171 -5.11 19.55 -11.31
C TYR A 171 -5.61 20.67 -10.42
N TRP A 172 -6.92 20.72 -10.19
CA TRP A 172 -7.53 21.77 -9.39
C TRP A 172 -8.69 21.28 -8.54
N SER A 173 -8.91 21.99 -7.44
CA SER A 173 -10.10 21.87 -6.59
C SER A 173 -10.73 23.24 -6.38
N TYR A 174 -12.05 23.26 -6.40
CA TYR A 174 -12.87 24.42 -6.13
C TYR A 174 -14.06 24.02 -5.26
N PHE A 175 -14.31 24.79 -4.19
CA PHE A 175 -15.50 24.68 -3.37
C PHE A 175 -15.97 26.09 -3.01
N SER A 176 -17.29 26.28 -2.83
CA SER A 176 -17.94 27.60 -2.79
C SER A 176 -17.36 28.58 -1.76
N ASP A 177 -16.71 28.07 -0.72
CA ASP A 177 -16.41 28.83 0.50
C ASP A 177 -15.04 29.52 0.48
N ALA A 178 -14.17 29.21 -0.49
CA ALA A 178 -12.84 29.80 -0.59
C ALA A 178 -12.63 30.49 -1.94
N SER A 179 -12.14 31.73 -1.89
CA SER A 179 -11.76 32.52 -3.08
C SER A 179 -10.57 31.93 -3.84
N ASP A 180 -9.99 30.82 -3.35
CA ASP A 180 -8.74 30.26 -3.82
C ASP A 180 -9.00 28.95 -4.57
N LEU A 181 -8.96 29.03 -5.90
CA LEU A 181 -8.72 27.87 -6.75
C LEU A 181 -7.43 27.20 -6.28
N LYS A 182 -7.54 26.03 -5.65
CA LYS A 182 -6.36 25.27 -5.23
C LYS A 182 -5.87 24.46 -6.43
N ARG A 183 -4.60 24.61 -6.76
CA ARG A 183 -3.96 23.85 -7.84
C ARG A 183 -2.98 22.83 -7.29
N PHE A 184 -2.82 21.73 -8.02
CA PHE A 184 -2.00 20.58 -7.65
C PHE A 184 -1.25 20.08 -8.87
N HIS A 185 -0.04 19.59 -8.66
CA HIS A 185 0.79 19.07 -9.74
C HIS A 185 0.34 17.67 -10.17
N THR A 186 -0.20 16.87 -9.24
CA THR A 186 -0.64 15.49 -9.49
C THR A 186 -2.04 15.21 -8.95
N ALA A 187 -2.71 14.19 -9.53
CA ALA A 187 -3.98 13.71 -9.01
C ALA A 187 -3.85 13.19 -7.56
N GLU A 188 -2.74 12.54 -7.18
CA GLU A 188 -2.52 12.12 -5.79
C GLU A 188 -2.46 13.30 -4.83
N GLU A 189 -1.77 14.38 -5.20
CA GLU A 189 -1.74 15.59 -4.38
C GLU A 189 -3.14 16.14 -4.16
N LEU A 190 -3.94 16.29 -5.23
CA LEU A 190 -5.32 16.72 -5.15
C LEU A 190 -6.16 15.86 -4.19
N PHE A 191 -6.11 14.52 -4.33
CA PHE A 191 -6.95 13.62 -3.55
C PHE A 191 -6.48 13.44 -2.11
N ASN A 192 -5.19 13.65 -1.83
CA ASN A 192 -4.62 13.58 -0.47
C ASN A 192 -4.57 14.95 0.22
N ALA A 193 -4.88 16.04 -0.49
CA ALA A 193 -4.88 17.38 0.08
C ALA A 193 -5.96 17.53 1.16
N ARG A 194 -5.55 17.95 2.35
CA ARG A 194 -6.43 18.16 3.51
C ARG A 194 -7.14 19.51 3.44
N ILE A 195 -8.06 19.62 2.49
CA ILE A 195 -8.73 20.89 2.16
C ILE A 195 -10.22 20.91 2.53
N TYR A 196 -10.73 19.83 3.11
CA TYR A 196 -12.11 19.68 3.57
C TYR A 196 -12.10 19.47 5.09
N ASP A 197 -12.09 20.56 5.87
CA ASP A 197 -12.01 20.55 7.34
C ASP A 197 -10.86 19.67 7.90
N ASP A 198 -9.64 19.90 7.39
CA ASP A 198 -8.41 19.13 7.70
C ASP A 198 -8.47 17.64 7.33
N GLN A 199 -9.44 17.25 6.52
CA GLN A 199 -9.55 15.92 5.92
C GLN A 199 -9.34 16.00 4.41
N SER A 200 -8.80 14.90 3.88
CA SER A 200 -8.60 14.70 2.44
C SER A 200 -9.82 14.09 1.78
N LEU A 201 -9.96 14.30 0.47
CA LEU A 201 -11.01 13.63 -0.31
C LEU A 201 -10.87 12.10 -0.23
N ARG A 202 -9.63 11.60 -0.03
CA ARG A 202 -9.36 10.19 0.17
C ARG A 202 -9.92 9.63 1.48
N GLU A 203 -9.76 10.37 2.58
CA GLU A 203 -10.34 10.00 3.87
C GLU A 203 -11.87 10.07 3.84
N LEU A 204 -12.43 11.05 3.11
CA LEU A 204 -13.88 11.29 3.02
C LEU A 204 -14.59 10.52 1.89
N TRP A 205 -13.91 9.63 1.16
CA TRP A 205 -14.45 9.06 -0.07
C TRP A 205 -15.75 8.26 0.12
N SER A 206 -15.92 7.60 1.28
CA SER A 206 -17.17 6.89 1.60
C SER A 206 -18.39 7.84 1.65
N GLU A 207 -18.15 9.11 1.95
CA GLU A 207 -19.15 10.16 2.04
C GLU A 207 -19.38 10.86 0.70
N VAL A 208 -18.61 10.57 -0.34
CA VAL A 208 -18.72 11.25 -1.63
C VAL A 208 -19.94 10.73 -2.42
N THR A 209 -20.75 11.67 -2.89
CA THR A 209 -21.82 11.45 -3.86
C THR A 209 -21.51 12.25 -5.12
N ILE A 210 -21.03 11.55 -6.15
CA ILE A 210 -20.73 12.15 -7.47
C ILE A 210 -22.03 12.59 -8.15
N ILE A 211 -22.09 13.85 -8.57
CA ILE A 211 -23.28 14.43 -9.19
C ILE A 211 -23.08 14.57 -10.71
N HIS A 212 -21.93 15.10 -11.14
CA HIS A 212 -21.60 15.25 -12.55
C HIS A 212 -20.17 14.82 -12.87
N LEU A 213 -19.97 14.42 -14.12
CA LEU A 213 -18.67 14.26 -14.76
C LEU A 213 -18.70 15.02 -16.09
N ASN A 214 -17.74 15.93 -16.29
CA ASN A 214 -17.71 16.86 -17.44
C ASN A 214 -19.00 17.65 -17.63
N GLY A 215 -19.56 18.17 -16.54
CA GLY A 215 -20.84 18.86 -16.58
C GLY A 215 -22.06 18.02 -16.99
N MET A 216 -21.92 16.71 -17.25
CA MET A 216 -23.04 15.81 -17.53
C MET A 216 -23.47 15.06 -16.27
N PRO A 217 -24.79 14.87 -16.02
CA PRO A 217 -25.28 14.13 -14.87
C PRO A 217 -24.72 12.71 -14.87
N ILE A 218 -24.29 12.21 -13.72
CA ILE A 218 -23.66 10.89 -13.61
C ILE A 218 -24.48 9.79 -14.29
N ALA A 219 -25.81 9.82 -14.13
CA ALA A 219 -26.72 8.84 -14.69
C ALA A 219 -26.86 8.91 -16.24
N GLU A 220 -26.68 10.07 -16.85
CA GLU A 220 -26.63 10.21 -18.32
C GLU A 220 -25.24 9.83 -18.84
N CYS A 221 -24.21 10.21 -18.09
CA CYS A 221 -22.84 9.79 -18.29
C CYS A 221 -22.73 8.26 -18.28
N PHE A 222 -23.47 7.54 -17.44
CA PHE A 222 -23.37 6.08 -17.25
C PHE A 222 -23.45 5.25 -18.55
N SER A 223 -24.17 5.73 -19.57
CA SER A 223 -24.22 5.07 -20.89
C SER A 223 -22.87 5.11 -21.66
N GLN A 224 -22.03 6.10 -21.36
CA GLN A 224 -20.68 6.32 -21.90
C GLN A 224 -19.59 5.93 -20.88
N PHE A 225 -19.87 6.10 -19.58
CA PHE A 225 -18.99 5.86 -18.43
C PHE A 225 -18.84 4.35 -18.14
N GLU A 226 -19.89 3.55 -18.34
CA GLU A 226 -19.73 2.09 -18.29
C GLU A 226 -18.82 1.58 -19.42
N LYS A 227 -18.75 2.24 -20.58
CA LYS A 227 -17.88 1.83 -21.69
C LYS A 227 -16.41 2.25 -21.49
N SER A 228 -16.14 3.20 -20.60
CA SER A 228 -14.79 3.62 -20.22
C SER A 228 -14.24 2.86 -19.02
N ILE A 229 -15.11 2.31 -18.16
CA ILE A 229 -14.73 1.52 -16.98
C ILE A 229 -14.82 0.01 -17.23
N LYS A 230 -15.74 -0.46 -18.10
CA LYS A 230 -15.76 -1.87 -18.54
C LYS A 230 -14.59 -2.09 -19.49
N ILE A 231 -13.90 -3.21 -19.28
CA ILE A 231 -12.82 -3.68 -20.14
C ILE A 231 -13.29 -3.64 -21.60
N ARG A 232 -12.63 -2.85 -22.45
CA ARG A 232 -12.85 -2.86 -23.89
C ARG A 232 -12.33 -4.17 -24.44
N VAL A 233 -13.20 -4.97 -25.02
CA VAL A 233 -12.86 -6.27 -25.62
C VAL A 233 -13.18 -6.19 -27.10
N ASP A 234 -12.15 -6.07 -27.92
CA ASP A 234 -12.28 -6.05 -29.38
C ASP A 234 -11.46 -7.18 -29.98
N GLU A 235 -11.97 -7.79 -31.05
CA GLU A 235 -11.21 -8.78 -31.83
C GLU A 235 -10.61 -8.07 -33.05
N SER A 236 -9.28 -8.09 -33.16
CA SER A 236 -8.54 -7.49 -34.27
C SER A 236 -7.90 -8.58 -35.13
N VAL A 237 -7.36 -8.20 -36.30
CA VAL A 237 -6.60 -9.11 -37.18
C VAL A 237 -5.37 -9.71 -36.46
N VAL A 238 -4.91 -9.07 -35.39
CA VAL A 238 -3.70 -9.42 -34.63
C VAL A 238 -4.02 -10.19 -33.34
N GLY A 239 -5.31 -10.44 -33.04
CA GLY A 239 -5.77 -11.12 -31.83
C GLY A 239 -6.76 -10.30 -31.01
N LEU A 240 -6.94 -10.68 -29.75
CA LEU A 240 -7.87 -10.10 -28.79
C LEU A 240 -7.27 -8.83 -28.16
N SER A 241 -7.93 -7.69 -28.34
CA SER A 241 -7.60 -6.42 -27.69
C SER A 241 -8.41 -6.27 -26.41
N LEU A 242 -7.72 -6.06 -25.29
CA LEU A 242 -8.29 -5.87 -23.95
C LEU A 242 -7.78 -4.55 -23.38
N ASN A 243 -8.61 -3.51 -23.31
CA ASN A 243 -8.19 -2.16 -22.88
C ASN A 243 -6.90 -1.70 -23.58
N ASP A 244 -6.88 -1.79 -24.91
CA ASP A 244 -5.75 -1.40 -25.78
C ASP A 244 -4.48 -2.28 -25.62
N VAL A 245 -4.56 -3.39 -24.87
CA VAL A 245 -3.53 -4.44 -24.82
C VAL A 245 -3.93 -5.59 -25.74
N THR A 246 -3.14 -5.82 -26.81
CA THR A 246 -3.36 -6.95 -27.71
C THR A 246 -2.72 -8.23 -27.16
N VAL A 247 -3.52 -9.29 -27.04
CA VAL A 247 -3.07 -10.64 -26.71
C VAL A 247 -3.52 -11.62 -27.79
N ASP A 248 -2.70 -12.64 -28.05
CA ASP A 248 -3.12 -13.74 -28.93
C ASP A 248 -4.32 -14.45 -28.31
N GLY A 249 -5.44 -14.44 -29.02
CA GLY A 249 -6.71 -14.91 -28.50
C GLY A 249 -7.88 -14.49 -29.39
N HIS A 250 -9.08 -14.91 -28.98
CA HIS A 250 -10.32 -14.58 -29.67
C HIS A 250 -11.51 -14.60 -28.71
N ILE A 251 -12.60 -13.96 -29.12
CA ILE A 251 -13.87 -13.99 -28.38
C ILE A 251 -14.60 -15.29 -28.73
N ILE A 252 -15.05 -16.04 -27.73
CA ILE A 252 -15.85 -17.25 -27.91
C ILE A 252 -17.32 -16.86 -27.90
N LYS A 253 -17.97 -16.93 -29.06
CA LYS A 253 -19.38 -16.49 -29.23
C LYS A 253 -20.39 -17.38 -28.51
N ASP A 254 -20.09 -18.67 -28.35
CA ASP A 254 -21.05 -19.66 -27.82
C ASP A 254 -20.79 -20.04 -26.35
N LYS A 255 -19.87 -19.35 -25.67
CA LYS A 255 -19.56 -19.56 -24.25
C LYS A 255 -19.68 -18.23 -23.54
N VAL A 256 -20.60 -18.15 -22.59
CA VAL A 256 -20.86 -16.93 -21.81
C VAL A 256 -20.49 -17.13 -20.34
N CYS A 257 -20.14 -16.05 -19.68
CA CYS A 257 -19.92 -16.05 -18.24
C CYS A 257 -21.25 -16.20 -17.50
N HIS A 258 -21.37 -17.19 -16.62
CA HIS A 258 -22.57 -17.39 -15.80
C HIS A 258 -22.84 -16.22 -14.84
N SER A 259 -21.81 -15.45 -14.47
CA SER A 259 -21.93 -14.33 -13.52
C SER A 259 -22.36 -13.00 -14.16
N CYS A 260 -21.87 -12.64 -15.35
CA CYS A 260 -22.25 -11.37 -16.02
C CYS A 260 -22.93 -11.53 -17.39
N GLY A 261 -23.05 -12.74 -17.92
CA GLY A 261 -23.65 -13.01 -19.23
C GLY A 261 -22.81 -12.62 -20.44
N ALA A 262 -21.62 -12.02 -20.26
CA ALA A 262 -20.77 -11.62 -21.38
C ALA A 262 -20.05 -12.80 -22.05
N ASN A 263 -19.70 -12.62 -23.33
CA ASN A 263 -18.92 -13.60 -24.09
C ASN A 263 -17.57 -13.87 -23.42
N ALA A 264 -17.21 -15.15 -23.37
CA ALA A 264 -15.92 -15.59 -22.89
C ALA A 264 -14.84 -15.27 -23.92
N CYS A 265 -13.59 -15.19 -23.45
CA CYS A 265 -12.41 -14.96 -24.29
C CYS A 265 -11.44 -16.11 -24.13
N TYR A 266 -10.97 -16.67 -25.23
CA TYR A 266 -9.84 -17.58 -25.25
C TYR A 266 -8.55 -16.78 -25.37
N VAL A 267 -7.57 -17.09 -24.52
CA VAL A 267 -6.24 -16.46 -24.55
C VAL A 267 -5.20 -17.54 -24.83
N SER A 268 -4.63 -17.52 -26.03
CA SER A 268 -3.74 -18.57 -26.57
C SER A 268 -2.52 -18.80 -25.69
N LYS A 269 -1.96 -17.73 -25.11
CA LYS A 269 -0.81 -17.80 -24.20
C LYS A 269 -1.06 -18.69 -22.96
N TYR A 270 -2.31 -18.75 -22.51
CA TYR A 270 -2.72 -19.48 -21.32
C TYR A 270 -3.45 -20.79 -21.63
N ASP A 271 -3.75 -21.03 -22.91
CA ASP A 271 -4.62 -22.11 -23.40
C ASP A 271 -5.90 -22.26 -22.56
N ASN A 272 -6.54 -21.12 -22.25
CA ASN A 272 -7.65 -21.10 -21.30
C ASN A 272 -8.67 -20.01 -21.64
N VAL A 273 -9.87 -20.18 -21.08
CA VAL A 273 -11.05 -19.37 -21.32
C VAL A 273 -11.37 -18.54 -20.08
N CYS A 274 -11.47 -17.22 -20.24
CA CYS A 274 -11.82 -16.30 -19.17
C CYS A 274 -13.06 -15.48 -19.51
N CYS A 275 -13.72 -14.96 -18.49
CA CYS A 275 -14.61 -13.82 -18.66
C CYS A 275 -13.80 -12.54 -18.46
N PRO A 276 -13.73 -11.65 -19.47
CA PRO A 276 -13.02 -10.39 -19.31
C PRO A 276 -13.69 -9.51 -18.27
N TYR A 277 -15.01 -9.38 -18.30
CA TYR A 277 -15.75 -8.46 -17.43
C TYR A 277 -15.83 -8.90 -15.96
N CYS A 278 -16.03 -10.19 -15.69
CA CYS A 278 -16.03 -10.74 -14.32
C CYS A 278 -14.65 -11.05 -13.80
N ASN A 279 -13.63 -11.04 -14.68
CA ASN A 279 -12.28 -11.37 -14.31
C ASN A 279 -12.16 -12.76 -13.61
N ILE A 280 -12.67 -13.80 -14.28
CA ILE A 280 -12.63 -15.18 -13.79
C ILE A 280 -12.25 -16.14 -14.92
N TRP A 281 -11.54 -17.21 -14.59
CA TRP A 281 -11.38 -18.34 -15.49
C TRP A 281 -12.67 -19.17 -15.50
N LEU A 282 -13.17 -19.51 -16.69
CA LEU A 282 -14.41 -20.26 -16.87
C LEU A 282 -14.16 -21.76 -17.06
N ASP A 283 -12.91 -22.16 -17.23
CA ASP A 283 -12.51 -23.56 -17.33
C ASP A 283 -11.60 -23.94 -16.16
N GLU A 284 -12.21 -24.51 -15.11
CA GLU A 284 -11.51 -25.04 -13.93
C GLU A 284 -10.89 -26.42 -14.18
N SER A 285 -11.29 -27.08 -15.28
CA SER A 285 -10.96 -28.48 -15.58
C SER A 285 -9.49 -28.72 -15.93
N ARG A 286 -8.74 -27.66 -16.23
CA ARG A 286 -7.31 -27.74 -16.56
C ARG A 286 -6.49 -26.80 -15.69
N ARG A 287 -5.89 -27.33 -14.62
CA ARG A 287 -4.84 -26.64 -13.86
C ARG A 287 -3.60 -26.47 -14.75
N HIS A 288 -3.56 -25.41 -15.55
CA HIS A 288 -2.43 -25.12 -16.44
C HIS A 288 -1.38 -24.25 -15.74
N GLN A 289 -0.11 -24.63 -15.90
CA GLN A 289 1.09 -24.08 -15.24
C GLN A 289 1.40 -22.61 -15.58
N ASN A 290 0.56 -21.92 -16.37
CA ASN A 290 0.86 -20.63 -16.98
C ASN A 290 -0.12 -19.49 -16.61
N GLN A 291 -1.14 -19.72 -15.78
CA GLN A 291 -2.09 -18.66 -15.38
C GLN A 291 -1.36 -17.50 -14.64
N PRO A 292 -1.73 -16.22 -14.85
CA PRO A 292 -1.23 -15.12 -14.03
C PRO A 292 -1.72 -15.27 -12.58
N PHE A 293 -0.87 -14.86 -11.63
CA PHE A 293 -1.01 -15.11 -10.18
C PHE A 293 -2.29 -14.54 -9.55
N GLU A 294 -2.86 -13.49 -10.12
CA GLU A 294 -4.20 -13.01 -9.81
C GLU A 294 -4.94 -12.79 -11.14
N PRO A 295 -6.21 -13.21 -11.28
CA PRO A 295 -7.02 -12.91 -12.46
C PRO A 295 -7.02 -11.39 -12.76
N GLU A 296 -7.04 -10.56 -11.71
CA GLU A 296 -7.04 -9.08 -11.73
C GLU A 296 -5.91 -8.44 -12.53
N LEU A 297 -4.81 -9.17 -12.78
CA LEU A 297 -3.62 -8.66 -13.48
C LEU A 297 -3.80 -8.54 -15.00
N ILE A 298 -4.83 -9.16 -15.57
CA ILE A 298 -5.16 -8.98 -16.99
C ILE A 298 -5.92 -7.67 -17.20
N TRP A 299 -6.60 -7.13 -16.17
CA TRP A 299 -7.69 -6.17 -16.37
C TRP A 299 -7.46 -4.79 -15.76
N ASN A 300 -6.44 -4.62 -14.91
CA ASN A 300 -6.02 -3.32 -14.41
C ASN A 300 -4.53 -3.10 -14.71
N PRO A 301 -4.18 -2.65 -15.94
CA PRO A 301 -2.79 -2.45 -16.36
C PRO A 301 -2.04 -1.48 -15.43
N TYR A 302 -2.74 -0.60 -14.73
CA TYR A 302 -2.16 0.39 -13.83
C TYR A 302 -2.22 0.00 -12.34
N LYS A 303 -2.72 -1.21 -12.00
CA LYS A 303 -2.69 -1.73 -10.62
C LYS A 303 -1.24 -1.70 -10.13
N LEU A 304 -1.00 -0.97 -9.04
CA LEU A 304 0.29 -0.96 -8.37
C LEU A 304 0.48 -2.31 -7.67
N LEU A 305 1.40 -3.09 -8.21
CA LEU A 305 1.83 -4.35 -7.66
C LEU A 305 3.08 -4.14 -6.84
N ARG A 306 3.18 -4.89 -5.75
CA ARG A 306 4.34 -4.82 -4.88
C ARG A 306 5.29 -5.97 -5.16
N PHE A 307 6.58 -5.63 -5.21
CA PHE A 307 7.68 -6.52 -5.51
C PHE A 307 8.76 -6.39 -4.47
N CYS A 308 9.60 -7.42 -4.38
CA CYS A 308 10.79 -7.42 -3.56
C CYS A 308 12.00 -7.84 -4.39
N HIS A 309 13.14 -7.23 -4.13
CA HIS A 309 14.43 -7.82 -4.44
C HIS A 309 14.88 -8.67 -3.26
N VAL A 310 15.33 -9.88 -3.55
CA VAL A 310 15.93 -10.79 -2.60
C VAL A 310 17.34 -11.15 -3.03
N GLU A 311 18.20 -11.46 -2.06
CA GLU A 311 19.55 -11.95 -2.29
C GLU A 311 19.71 -13.34 -1.67
N PHE A 312 20.20 -14.29 -2.47
CA PHE A 312 20.55 -15.64 -2.00
C PHE A 312 21.89 -15.70 -1.26
N ARG A 313 22.72 -14.69 -1.49
CA ARG A 313 24.02 -14.49 -0.86
C ARG A 313 24.18 -13.00 -0.67
N ARG A 314 24.63 -12.57 0.51
CA ARG A 314 24.83 -11.16 0.80
C ARG A 314 25.80 -10.51 -0.18
N GLY A 315 25.42 -9.37 -0.73
CA GLY A 315 26.20 -8.67 -1.76
C GLY A 315 26.20 -9.41 -3.10
N GLY A 316 25.36 -10.42 -3.25
CA GLY A 316 25.18 -11.18 -4.47
C GLY A 316 24.24 -10.48 -5.44
N LYS A 317 23.87 -11.20 -6.51
CA LYS A 317 22.87 -10.70 -7.45
C LYS A 317 21.50 -10.63 -6.77
N ALA A 318 20.86 -9.48 -6.89
CA ALA A 318 19.47 -9.29 -6.49
C ALA A 318 18.51 -9.93 -7.52
N TYR A 319 17.48 -10.61 -7.03
CA TYR A 319 16.44 -11.24 -7.84
C TYR A 319 15.06 -10.71 -7.46
N THR A 320 14.22 -10.46 -8.46
CA THR A 320 12.89 -9.86 -8.26
C THR A 320 11.81 -10.91 -8.06
N TYR A 321 11.01 -10.75 -7.01
CA TYR A 321 9.85 -11.57 -6.70
C TYR A 321 8.61 -10.71 -6.53
N TYR A 322 7.45 -11.27 -6.89
CA TYR A 322 6.15 -10.69 -6.52
C TYR A 322 5.90 -10.86 -5.02
N CYS A 323 5.36 -9.83 -4.38
CA CYS A 323 5.12 -9.81 -2.94
C CYS A 323 3.81 -9.09 -2.61
N SER A 324 2.74 -9.87 -2.46
CA SER A 324 1.43 -9.38 -2.04
C SER A 324 1.37 -9.01 -0.55
N ASP A 325 2.18 -9.65 0.30
CA ASP A 325 2.18 -9.43 1.75
C ASP A 325 2.83 -8.10 2.15
N GLN A 326 2.01 -7.12 2.53
CA GLN A 326 2.46 -5.77 2.93
C GLN A 326 3.35 -5.77 4.19
N ASN A 327 3.34 -6.82 4.99
CA ASN A 327 4.16 -6.91 6.21
C ASN A 327 5.62 -7.26 5.93
N VAL A 328 5.96 -7.65 4.69
CA VAL A 328 7.35 -7.87 4.28
C VAL A 328 8.05 -6.52 4.11
N GLN A 329 9.25 -6.37 4.62
CA GLN A 329 10.02 -5.13 4.56
C GLN A 329 11.48 -5.45 4.24
N LYS A 330 12.25 -4.41 3.88
CA LYS A 330 13.70 -4.56 3.73
C LYS A 330 14.30 -5.10 5.03
N GLY A 331 15.14 -6.12 4.92
CA GLY A 331 15.78 -6.80 6.04
C GLY A 331 15.07 -8.06 6.49
N ASP A 332 13.78 -8.23 6.15
CA ASP A 332 13.03 -9.44 6.48
C ASP A 332 13.56 -10.65 5.74
N TRP A 333 13.38 -11.80 6.39
CA TRP A 333 13.68 -13.11 5.83
C TRP A 333 12.40 -13.76 5.32
N VAL A 334 12.49 -14.38 4.15
CA VAL A 334 11.35 -14.93 3.44
C VAL A 334 11.72 -16.25 2.80
N ILE A 335 10.72 -17.08 2.50
CA ILE A 335 10.87 -18.28 1.69
C ILE A 335 10.44 -17.98 0.26
N VAL A 336 11.30 -18.31 -0.70
CA VAL A 336 11.05 -18.13 -2.13
C VAL A 336 11.27 -19.44 -2.90
N PRO A 337 10.52 -19.69 -3.99
CA PRO A 337 10.77 -20.83 -4.85
C PRO A 337 11.89 -20.53 -5.86
N VAL A 338 12.75 -21.52 -6.15
CA VAL A 338 13.87 -21.39 -7.08
C VAL A 338 13.83 -22.48 -8.16
N GLY A 339 14.23 -22.12 -9.37
CA GLY A 339 14.32 -23.05 -10.51
C GLY A 339 12.96 -23.56 -11.01
N ILE A 340 12.99 -24.55 -11.90
CA ILE A 340 11.78 -25.14 -12.50
C ILE A 340 11.03 -25.99 -11.47
N SER A 341 11.76 -26.69 -10.60
CA SER A 341 11.19 -27.55 -9.56
C SER A 341 10.64 -26.81 -8.34
N ASN A 342 10.66 -25.47 -8.34
CA ASN A 342 10.19 -24.61 -7.23
C ASN A 342 10.76 -25.01 -5.85
N ILE A 343 12.06 -25.30 -5.79
CA ILE A 343 12.73 -25.65 -4.54
C ILE A 343 12.66 -24.43 -3.60
N GLU A 344 12.13 -24.61 -2.40
CA GLU A 344 12.08 -23.55 -1.38
C GLU A 344 13.49 -23.17 -0.91
N LYS A 345 13.75 -21.86 -0.84
CA LYS A 345 14.99 -21.29 -0.30
C LYS A 345 14.70 -20.11 0.61
N GLU A 346 15.40 -20.06 1.73
CA GLU A 346 15.43 -18.92 2.63
C GLU A 346 16.34 -17.83 2.07
N VAL A 347 15.84 -16.60 2.01
CA VAL A 347 16.54 -15.43 1.46
C VAL A 347 16.19 -14.16 2.23
N GLN A 348 17.07 -13.18 2.16
CA GLN A 348 16.83 -11.86 2.75
C GLN A 348 16.27 -10.88 1.70
N VAL A 349 15.26 -10.11 2.09
CA VAL A 349 14.71 -9.01 1.29
C VAL A 349 15.64 -7.81 1.39
N VAL A 350 16.18 -7.37 0.26
CA VAL A 350 17.14 -6.24 0.21
C VAL A 350 16.48 -4.94 -0.24
N LYS A 351 15.34 -5.02 -0.94
CA LYS A 351 14.54 -3.86 -1.37
C LYS A 351 13.09 -4.27 -1.56
N THR A 352 12.16 -3.40 -1.17
CA THR A 352 10.75 -3.46 -1.55
C THR A 352 10.45 -2.31 -2.50
N PHE A 353 9.56 -2.51 -3.47
CA PHE A 353 9.14 -1.45 -4.40
C PHE A 353 7.79 -1.79 -5.05
N GLN A 354 7.21 -0.82 -5.74
CA GLN A 354 5.98 -0.99 -6.50
C GLN A 354 6.22 -0.74 -7.99
N ALA A 355 5.47 -1.43 -8.84
CA ALA A 355 5.39 -1.18 -10.27
C ALA A 355 3.98 -1.50 -10.77
N THR A 356 3.56 -0.87 -11.86
CA THR A 356 2.25 -1.13 -12.46
C THR A 356 2.23 -2.48 -13.17
N ALA A 357 1.07 -3.10 -13.27
CA ALA A 357 0.91 -4.41 -13.91
C ALA A 357 1.34 -4.44 -15.40
N ASN A 358 1.22 -3.32 -16.11
CA ASN A 358 1.64 -3.16 -17.52
C ASN A 358 3.13 -2.82 -17.70
N HIS A 359 3.81 -2.34 -16.66
CA HIS A 359 5.24 -2.08 -16.66
C HIS A 359 5.93 -2.84 -15.51
N PRO A 360 5.78 -4.18 -15.44
CA PRO A 360 6.34 -4.93 -14.34
C PRO A 360 7.88 -4.99 -14.51
N PRO A 361 8.64 -5.08 -13.40
CA PRO A 361 10.10 -5.21 -13.45
C PRO A 361 10.57 -6.50 -14.15
N TYR A 362 9.66 -7.48 -14.24
CA TYR A 362 9.85 -8.76 -14.91
C TYR A 362 8.49 -9.25 -15.41
N PRO A 363 8.40 -9.99 -16.54
CA PRO A 363 7.11 -10.45 -17.04
C PRO A 363 6.31 -11.21 -15.98
N LEU A 364 5.10 -10.74 -15.65
CA LEU A 364 4.30 -11.25 -14.53
C LEU A 364 4.00 -12.76 -14.59
N HIS A 365 3.87 -13.32 -15.79
CA HIS A 365 3.67 -14.76 -15.99
C HIS A 365 4.94 -15.61 -15.71
N LYS A 366 6.12 -14.99 -15.62
CA LYS A 366 7.40 -15.66 -15.33
C LYS A 366 7.94 -15.33 -13.94
N ILE A 367 7.44 -14.27 -13.32
CA ILE A 367 7.92 -13.86 -12.00
C ILE A 367 7.45 -14.88 -10.95
N LYS A 368 8.32 -15.18 -9.99
CA LYS A 368 7.98 -16.05 -8.86
C LYS A 368 7.47 -15.20 -7.69
N THR A 369 6.71 -15.82 -6.79
CA THR A 369 6.07 -15.15 -5.65
C THR A 369 6.75 -15.54 -4.35
N ILE A 370 6.84 -14.59 -3.41
CA ILE A 370 7.23 -14.89 -2.03
C ILE A 370 6.18 -15.84 -1.44
N ILE A 371 6.63 -16.99 -0.91
CA ILE A 371 5.73 -18.00 -0.34
C ILE A 371 5.25 -17.56 1.04
N ARG A 372 6.18 -17.11 1.89
CA ARG A 372 5.90 -16.64 3.24
C ARG A 372 7.03 -15.78 3.79
N LYS A 373 6.67 -14.87 4.69
CA LYS A 373 7.62 -14.24 5.62
C LYS A 373 8.01 -15.25 6.70
N LEU A 374 9.29 -15.30 7.05
CA LEU A 374 9.76 -16.08 8.19
C LEU A 374 9.57 -15.28 9.48
N PRO A 375 9.26 -15.96 10.60
CA PRO A 375 9.17 -15.30 11.90
C PRO A 375 10.51 -14.67 12.28
N SER A 376 10.48 -13.77 13.26
CA SER A 376 11.73 -13.30 13.85
C SER A 376 12.47 -14.48 14.48
N LEU A 377 13.81 -14.49 14.44
CA LEU A 377 14.60 -15.57 15.06
C LEU A 377 14.21 -15.74 16.54
N THR A 378 13.93 -14.62 17.22
CA THR A 378 13.48 -14.62 18.61
C THR A 378 12.19 -15.42 18.79
N GLU A 379 11.19 -15.26 17.93
CA GLU A 379 9.97 -16.07 17.99
C GLU A 379 10.21 -17.54 17.62
N GLU A 380 11.13 -17.79 16.68
CA GLU A 380 11.45 -19.13 16.17
C GLU A 380 12.08 -20.02 17.24
N VAL A 381 12.97 -19.48 18.09
CA VAL A 381 13.76 -20.30 19.03
C VAL A 381 13.45 -20.04 20.51
N ALA A 382 12.65 -19.02 20.85
CA ALA A 382 12.39 -18.65 22.25
C ALA A 382 11.81 -19.80 23.08
N SER A 383 10.89 -20.60 22.52
CA SER A 383 10.30 -21.74 23.24
C SER A 383 11.33 -22.83 23.51
N THR A 384 12.18 -23.14 22.53
CA THR A 384 13.28 -24.11 22.66
C THR A 384 14.26 -23.65 23.73
N VAL A 385 14.76 -22.41 23.64
CA VAL A 385 15.71 -21.86 24.63
C VAL A 385 15.08 -21.84 26.03
N ALA A 386 13.85 -21.36 26.17
CA ALA A 386 13.16 -21.34 27.46
C ALA A 386 13.00 -22.74 28.06
N SER A 387 12.71 -23.75 27.23
CA SER A 387 12.61 -25.15 27.64
C SER A 387 13.96 -25.70 28.10
N LEU A 388 15.01 -25.56 27.27
CA LEU A 388 16.35 -26.08 27.57
C LEU A 388 16.98 -25.41 28.80
N VAL A 389 16.80 -24.10 28.97
CA VAL A 389 17.30 -23.38 30.15
C VAL A 389 16.56 -23.77 31.42
N LYS A 390 15.26 -24.06 31.34
CA LYS A 390 14.43 -24.38 32.51
C LYS A 390 14.51 -25.85 32.93
N LEU A 391 14.56 -26.76 31.95
CA LEU A 391 14.42 -28.20 32.17
C LEU A 391 15.71 -28.98 31.90
N GLY A 392 16.61 -28.42 31.10
CA GLY A 392 17.86 -29.06 30.70
C GLY A 392 19.03 -28.69 31.60
N THR A 393 20.16 -29.33 31.31
CA THR A 393 21.46 -29.11 31.95
C THR A 393 22.18 -27.98 31.24
N VAL A 394 22.37 -26.84 31.91
CA VAL A 394 22.95 -25.62 31.32
C VAL A 394 24.45 -25.54 31.63
N CYS A 395 25.29 -25.43 30.60
CA CYS A 395 26.68 -25.02 30.77
C CYS A 395 26.75 -23.49 30.73
N ASP A 396 26.85 -22.83 31.89
CA ASP A 396 26.93 -21.37 31.98
C ASP A 396 28.38 -20.88 31.97
N LEU A 397 28.81 -20.37 30.81
CA LEU A 397 30.12 -19.79 30.57
C LEU A 397 30.03 -18.30 30.23
N THR A 398 29.04 -17.61 30.83
CA THR A 398 28.91 -16.15 30.75
C THR A 398 30.08 -15.40 31.39
N GLN A 399 30.80 -16.04 32.31
CA GLN A 399 31.99 -15.48 32.92
C GLN A 399 33.21 -16.31 32.55
N ARG A 400 34.31 -15.62 32.24
CA ARG A 400 35.56 -16.27 31.88
C ARG A 400 36.14 -17.00 33.10
N GLY A 401 36.53 -18.26 32.91
CA GLY A 401 37.11 -19.08 33.97
C GLY A 401 36.09 -19.70 34.94
N THR A 402 34.79 -19.61 34.64
CA THR A 402 33.77 -20.39 35.35
C THR A 402 34.10 -21.88 35.26
N TYR A 403 34.03 -22.57 36.40
CA TYR A 403 34.20 -24.02 36.44
C TYR A 403 33.03 -24.71 35.74
N PHE A 404 33.32 -25.69 34.91
CA PHE A 404 32.35 -26.60 34.33
C PHE A 404 32.99 -27.99 34.22
N ASP A 405 32.18 -29.05 34.25
CA ASP A 405 32.68 -30.41 34.02
C ASP A 405 32.67 -30.70 32.51
N ARG A 406 33.86 -30.91 31.93
CA ARG A 406 34.03 -31.23 30.49
C ARG A 406 33.50 -32.62 30.10
N TRP A 407 33.21 -33.47 31.07
CA TRP A 407 32.68 -34.82 30.87
C TRP A 407 31.17 -34.89 31.10
N GLU A 408 30.56 -33.82 31.62
CA GLU A 408 29.12 -33.71 31.78
C GLU A 408 28.43 -33.39 30.45
N ALA A 409 27.26 -33.99 30.24
CA ALA A 409 26.46 -33.80 29.06
C ALA A 409 25.47 -32.65 29.29
N TYR A 410 25.59 -31.58 28.51
CA TYR A 410 24.76 -30.39 28.62
C TYR A 410 23.73 -30.33 27.50
N ASP A 411 22.56 -29.79 27.78
CA ASP A 411 21.50 -29.55 26.79
C ASP A 411 21.69 -28.20 26.07
N ILE A 412 22.33 -27.22 26.72
CA ILE A 412 22.53 -25.88 26.17
C ILE A 412 23.79 -25.22 26.75
N LEU A 413 24.53 -24.52 25.89
CA LEU A 413 25.66 -23.66 26.24
C LEU A 413 25.16 -22.23 26.32
N LYS A 414 25.42 -21.56 27.45
CA LYS A 414 25.12 -20.15 27.66
C LYS A 414 26.41 -19.35 27.72
N THR A 415 26.50 -18.30 26.90
CA THR A 415 27.69 -17.44 26.74
C THR A 415 27.32 -15.97 26.84
N PRO A 416 28.29 -15.03 26.87
CA PRO A 416 27.98 -13.59 26.86
C PRO A 416 27.23 -13.11 25.63
N ILE A 417 27.39 -13.79 24.49
CA ILE A 417 26.78 -13.38 23.22
C ILE A 417 25.40 -14.02 22.99
N GLY A 418 25.10 -15.14 23.65
CA GLY A 418 23.85 -15.87 23.50
C GLY A 418 23.95 -17.33 23.89
N HIS A 419 22.94 -18.11 23.49
CA HIS A 419 22.84 -19.53 23.72
C HIS A 419 23.14 -20.33 22.46
N PHE A 420 23.70 -21.51 22.66
CA PHE A 420 24.03 -22.46 21.59
C PHE A 420 23.62 -23.86 22.00
N TRP A 421 23.05 -24.63 21.09
CA TRP A 421 22.71 -26.03 21.30
C TRP A 421 22.84 -26.80 19.99
N LEU A 422 22.77 -28.13 20.08
CA LEU A 422 22.78 -29.01 18.91
C LEU A 422 21.38 -29.60 18.69
N GLU A 423 20.97 -29.68 17.43
CA GLU A 423 19.74 -30.37 17.01
C GLU A 423 20.05 -31.49 16.04
N TYR A 424 19.58 -32.69 16.38
CA TYR A 424 19.59 -33.86 15.52
C TYR A 424 18.22 -34.04 14.88
N ASN A 425 18.14 -34.00 13.55
CA ASN A 425 16.89 -34.10 12.80
C ASN A 425 15.79 -33.11 13.28
N GLY A 426 16.18 -31.97 13.86
CA GLY A 426 15.27 -30.95 14.40
C GLY A 426 14.96 -31.08 15.88
N GLU A 427 15.50 -32.09 16.58
CA GLU A 427 15.30 -32.29 18.01
C GLU A 427 16.58 -31.97 18.80
N PRO A 428 16.51 -31.19 19.91
CA PRO A 428 17.67 -30.91 20.74
C PRO A 428 18.35 -32.17 21.28
N VAL A 429 19.68 -32.19 21.28
CA VAL A 429 20.50 -33.28 21.81
C VAL A 429 21.57 -32.77 22.76
N THR A 430 21.93 -33.60 23.72
CA THR A 430 23.01 -33.29 24.65
C THR A 430 24.38 -33.30 24.00
N MET A 431 25.26 -32.46 24.53
CA MET A 431 26.60 -32.20 24.02
C MET A 431 27.63 -32.11 25.14
N LEU A 432 28.85 -32.56 24.84
CA LEU A 432 30.05 -32.23 25.60
C LEU A 432 30.61 -30.92 25.05
N ILE A 433 31.19 -30.14 25.96
CA ILE A 433 31.74 -28.83 25.66
C ILE A 433 33.21 -28.86 26.07
N ASP A 434 34.07 -28.33 25.20
CA ASP A 434 35.45 -27.98 25.53
C ASP A 434 35.67 -26.49 25.25
N THR A 435 36.64 -25.88 25.92
CA THR A 435 36.83 -24.43 25.85
C THR A 435 38.29 -24.03 25.91
N ILE A 436 38.63 -22.98 25.15
CA ILE A 436 39.94 -22.37 25.19
C ILE A 436 39.77 -20.88 25.46
N PHE A 437 40.53 -20.37 26.42
CA PHE A 437 40.59 -18.95 26.77
C PHE A 437 42.02 -18.44 26.61
N PRO A 438 42.44 -17.99 25.41
CA PRO A 438 43.81 -17.54 25.17
C PRO A 438 44.22 -16.42 26.12
N SER A 439 45.50 -16.39 26.51
CA SER A 439 46.04 -15.27 27.32
C SER A 439 45.70 -13.93 26.67
N ARG A 440 45.42 -12.89 27.47
CA ARG A 440 45.15 -11.53 26.95
C ARG A 440 46.29 -10.94 26.11
N HIS A 441 47.49 -11.51 26.21
CA HIS A 441 48.67 -11.13 25.43
C HIS A 441 48.92 -12.05 24.22
N ALA A 442 48.03 -13.02 23.96
CA ALA A 442 48.14 -13.90 22.81
C ALA A 442 47.94 -13.10 21.52
N MET A 443 48.71 -13.43 20.48
CA MET A 443 48.63 -12.77 19.17
C MET A 443 47.22 -12.89 18.54
N PHE A 444 46.55 -14.03 18.74
CA PHE A 444 45.20 -14.31 18.24
C PHE A 444 44.22 -14.39 19.41
N PHE A 445 44.14 -13.30 20.17
CA PHE A 445 43.28 -13.22 21.34
C PHE A 445 41.80 -13.24 20.97
N VAL A 446 41.04 -14.09 21.67
CA VAL A 446 39.58 -14.11 21.66
C VAL A 446 39.03 -14.15 23.08
N GLU A 447 37.80 -13.68 23.27
CA GLU A 447 37.17 -13.65 24.60
C GLU A 447 36.66 -15.03 25.02
N GLY A 448 36.21 -15.84 24.05
CA GLY A 448 35.87 -17.24 24.27
C GLY A 448 35.92 -18.05 22.99
N ALA A 449 36.47 -19.26 23.07
CA ALA A 449 36.36 -20.30 22.06
C ALA A 449 35.74 -21.54 22.71
N TYR A 450 34.62 -22.00 22.16
CA TYR A 450 33.85 -23.13 22.67
C TYR A 450 33.72 -24.19 21.57
N TYR A 451 33.95 -25.45 21.91
CA TYR A 451 33.94 -26.58 20.99
C TYR A 451 32.87 -27.57 21.43
N LEU A 452 31.97 -27.94 20.53
CA LEU A 452 30.74 -28.65 20.82
C LEU A 452 30.78 -30.03 20.16
N LYS A 453 30.55 -31.05 20.96
CA LYS A 453 30.55 -32.46 20.55
C LYS A 453 29.23 -33.12 20.96
N PRO A 454 28.48 -33.76 20.04
CA PRO A 454 27.27 -34.48 20.43
C PRO A 454 27.62 -35.72 21.28
N CYS A 455 26.92 -35.95 22.40
CA CYS A 455 27.19 -37.10 23.29
C CYS A 455 26.77 -38.47 22.69
N ARG A 456 25.90 -38.43 21.68
CA ARG A 456 25.28 -39.55 20.94
C ARG A 456 24.64 -40.68 21.76
N ARG A 457 23.30 -40.67 21.75
CA ARG A 457 22.43 -41.86 21.73
C ARG A 457 22.30 -42.29 20.25
N LYS A 458 22.27 -43.59 19.93
CA LYS A 458 22.26 -44.15 18.54
C LYS A 458 21.45 -43.29 17.54
N LEU A 459 22.07 -42.78 16.47
CA LEU A 459 21.35 -42.01 15.43
C LEU A 459 20.98 -42.96 14.28
N ASN A 460 19.74 -43.44 14.28
CA ASN A 460 19.14 -44.17 13.17
C ASN A 460 18.44 -43.14 12.26
N ASP A 461 18.47 -43.32 10.93
CA ASP A 461 17.79 -42.43 9.99
C ASP A 461 18.31 -40.97 10.05
N PHE A 462 19.63 -40.81 10.05
CA PHE A 462 20.29 -39.49 10.04
C PHE A 462 19.87 -38.66 8.82
N GLN A 463 19.38 -37.44 9.05
CA GLN A 463 19.13 -36.44 8.02
C GLN A 463 20.05 -35.24 8.19
N GLN A 464 20.16 -34.71 9.42
CA GLN A 464 21.04 -33.58 9.69
C GLN A 464 21.43 -33.46 11.18
N LEU A 465 22.61 -32.87 11.43
CA LEU A 465 23.00 -32.34 12.73
C LEU A 465 23.34 -30.85 12.59
N LYS A 466 22.65 -30.00 13.34
CA LYS A 466 22.79 -28.54 13.28
C LYS A 466 23.31 -27.98 14.59
N ILE A 467 24.12 -26.93 14.50
CA ILE A 467 24.30 -25.99 15.59
C ILE A 467 23.24 -24.89 15.47
N CYS A 468 22.55 -24.64 16.57
CA CYS A 468 21.47 -23.67 16.66
C CYS A 468 21.81 -22.59 17.70
N THR A 469 21.24 -21.40 17.52
CA THR A 469 21.50 -20.25 18.40
C THR A 469 20.35 -19.25 18.40
N ASP A 470 20.20 -18.52 19.50
CA ASP A 470 19.32 -17.35 19.61
C ASP A 470 20.02 -16.02 19.26
N VAL A 471 21.32 -16.07 18.94
CA VAL A 471 22.05 -14.92 18.40
C VAL A 471 21.44 -14.52 17.06
N ASN A 472 20.99 -13.27 16.95
CA ASN A 472 20.31 -12.76 15.77
C ASN A 472 21.26 -12.47 14.60
N LEU A 473 21.84 -13.54 14.03
CA LEU A 473 22.74 -13.49 12.88
C LEU A 473 22.06 -12.98 11.61
N ARG A 474 20.72 -13.06 11.54
CA ARG A 474 19.90 -12.40 10.50
C ARG A 474 20.12 -10.88 10.47
N ARG A 475 20.46 -10.25 11.61
CA ARG A 475 20.80 -8.82 11.76
C ARG A 475 22.30 -8.52 11.78
N ALA A 476 23.15 -9.51 12.00
CA ALA A 476 24.61 -9.32 12.02
C ALA A 476 25.12 -8.94 10.62
N ARG A 477 26.24 -8.22 10.49
CA ARG A 477 26.97 -8.00 9.23
C ARG A 477 27.87 -9.21 8.96
N TYR A 478 27.81 -9.80 7.76
CA TYR A 478 28.70 -10.89 7.38
C TYR A 478 30.06 -10.29 7.04
N ILE A 479 31.14 -10.88 7.56
CA ILE A 479 32.52 -10.45 7.27
C ILE A 479 33.08 -11.36 6.19
N ASP A 480 33.36 -12.62 6.54
CA ASP A 480 34.01 -13.60 5.67
C ASP A 480 33.71 -15.04 6.10
N ASN A 481 34.32 -15.99 5.38
CA ASN A 481 34.22 -17.41 5.65
C ASN A 481 35.32 -17.84 6.62
N LEU A 482 34.97 -18.68 7.60
CA LEU A 482 35.93 -19.33 8.48
C LEU A 482 36.28 -20.71 7.91
N GLY A 483 37.56 -21.01 7.79
CA GLY A 483 38.07 -22.27 7.24
C GLY A 483 38.57 -22.17 5.79
N VAL A 484 38.99 -23.31 5.24
CA VAL A 484 39.64 -23.39 3.92
C VAL A 484 38.60 -23.42 2.81
N ARG A 485 37.44 -24.07 3.06
CA ARG A 485 36.31 -24.13 2.15
C ARG A 485 35.20 -23.23 2.66
N ARG A 486 34.38 -22.72 1.72
CA ARG A 486 33.23 -21.85 1.99
C ARG A 486 32.13 -22.47 2.87
N GLN A 487 32.22 -23.76 3.15
CA GLN A 487 31.21 -24.51 3.89
C GLN A 487 31.65 -24.76 5.34
N ASP A 488 32.89 -24.42 5.67
CA ASP A 488 33.50 -24.78 6.94
C ASP A 488 33.04 -23.86 8.07
N GLY A 489 32.53 -22.67 7.78
CA GLY A 489 32.07 -21.75 8.82
C GLY A 489 31.97 -20.31 8.33
N SER A 490 31.49 -19.43 9.18
CA SER A 490 31.32 -18.02 8.81
C SER A 490 31.56 -17.10 9.99
N ARG A 491 31.96 -15.87 9.67
CA ARG A 491 32.24 -14.79 10.61
C ARG A 491 31.24 -13.66 10.41
N TRP A 492 30.68 -13.17 11.51
CA TRP A 492 29.76 -12.06 11.51
C TRP A 492 30.10 -11.04 12.59
N GLN A 493 29.90 -9.77 12.28
CA GLN A 493 29.84 -8.70 13.28
C GLN A 493 28.39 -8.47 13.71
N LEU A 494 28.10 -8.58 15.00
CA LEU A 494 26.82 -8.18 15.58
C LEU A 494 27.07 -7.15 16.69
N ASN A 495 26.69 -5.90 16.43
CA ASN A 495 27.05 -4.77 17.29
C ASN A 495 28.57 -4.70 17.47
N ASP A 496 29.05 -4.72 18.73
CA ASP A 496 30.47 -4.70 19.08
C ASP A 496 31.09 -6.10 19.13
N TYR A 497 30.35 -7.16 18.80
CA TYR A 497 30.83 -8.53 18.82
C TYR A 497 31.25 -9.00 17.44
N ASP A 498 32.40 -9.63 17.38
CA ASP A 498 32.84 -10.46 16.27
C ASP A 498 32.60 -11.93 16.65
N ILE A 499 31.82 -12.64 15.83
CA ILE A 499 31.27 -13.96 16.14
C ILE A 499 31.61 -14.91 15.00
N GLY A 500 32.22 -16.03 15.33
CA GLY A 500 32.55 -17.11 14.41
C GLY A 500 31.84 -18.40 14.78
N ILE A 501 31.20 -19.04 13.79
CA ILE A 501 30.67 -20.40 13.93
C ILE A 501 31.22 -21.24 12.79
N ALA A 502 31.90 -22.33 13.13
CA ALA A 502 32.59 -23.16 12.15
C ALA A 502 32.61 -24.65 12.55
N ILE A 503 32.89 -25.52 11.60
CA ILE A 503 33.32 -26.90 11.82
C ILE A 503 34.76 -26.87 12.29
N SER A 504 35.03 -27.44 13.48
CA SER A 504 36.37 -27.48 14.08
C SER A 504 37.14 -28.76 13.74
N ALA A 505 36.46 -29.83 13.34
CA ALA A 505 37.12 -31.12 13.12
C ALA A 505 37.61 -31.28 11.66
N GLN A 506 38.93 -31.37 11.47
CA GLN A 506 39.55 -31.52 10.15
C GLN A 506 39.07 -32.77 9.39
N GLU A 507 38.78 -33.86 10.11
CA GLU A 507 38.22 -35.10 9.54
C GLU A 507 36.78 -34.90 8.99
N VAL A 508 36.05 -33.92 9.53
CA VAL A 508 34.68 -33.58 9.13
C VAL A 508 34.67 -32.63 7.93
N ILE A 509 35.61 -31.67 7.86
CA ILE A 509 35.71 -30.62 6.83
C ILE A 509 35.70 -31.17 5.38
N ASN A 510 36.03 -32.45 5.18
CA ASN A 510 36.09 -33.06 3.86
C ASN A 510 34.85 -33.87 3.44
N LYS A 511 33.84 -34.07 4.30
CA LYS A 511 32.70 -34.95 4.02
C LYS A 511 31.39 -34.42 4.64
N GLY A 512 30.32 -34.35 3.85
CA GLY A 512 28.95 -34.18 4.38
C GLY A 512 28.63 -32.86 5.09
N VAL A 513 29.42 -31.79 4.90
CA VAL A 513 29.15 -30.45 5.47
C VAL A 513 28.39 -29.59 4.48
N ALA A 514 27.32 -28.95 4.94
CA ALA A 514 26.57 -27.95 4.21
C ALA A 514 26.43 -26.67 5.04
N THR A 515 25.98 -25.59 4.41
CA THR A 515 25.72 -24.31 5.09
C THR A 515 24.30 -23.86 4.84
N ASN A 516 23.67 -23.30 5.88
CA ASN A 516 22.36 -22.67 5.72
C ASN A 516 22.49 -21.29 5.05
N ALA A 517 21.36 -20.60 4.84
CA ALA A 517 21.34 -19.30 4.16
C ALA A 517 22.14 -18.19 4.88
N LEU A 518 22.42 -18.37 6.18
CA LEU A 518 23.23 -17.44 6.96
C LEU A 518 24.74 -17.72 6.86
N GLY A 519 25.13 -18.91 6.38
CA GLY A 519 26.51 -19.40 6.42
C GLY A 519 26.84 -20.27 7.64
N ILE A 520 25.83 -20.64 8.45
CA ILE A 520 26.05 -21.53 9.60
C ILE A 520 26.21 -22.96 9.08
N PRO A 521 27.30 -23.66 9.44
CA PRO A 521 27.53 -25.02 8.97
C PRO A 521 26.64 -26.04 9.68
N TYR A 522 26.32 -27.12 8.99
CA TYR A 522 25.62 -28.29 9.53
C TYR A 522 26.04 -29.55 8.77
N LEU A 523 25.80 -30.72 9.36
CA LEU A 523 26.09 -32.01 8.72
C LEU A 523 24.84 -32.56 8.02
N GLU A 524 24.98 -32.99 6.77
CA GLU A 524 23.96 -33.72 5.99
C GLU A 524 24.24 -35.22 5.92
N GLU A 525 25.46 -35.64 6.28
CA GLU A 525 25.85 -37.04 6.38
C GLU A 525 26.50 -37.31 7.73
N TRP A 526 26.36 -38.55 8.19
CA TRP A 526 26.97 -38.98 9.44
C TRP A 526 27.96 -40.12 9.22
N TYR A 527 29.18 -39.92 9.73
CA TYR A 527 30.21 -40.93 9.78
C TYR A 527 30.53 -41.27 11.23
N ASP A 528 30.72 -42.55 11.56
CA ASP A 528 30.89 -42.99 12.95
C ASP A 528 32.12 -42.38 13.64
N GLU A 529 33.13 -41.94 12.89
CA GLU A 529 34.28 -41.19 13.40
C GLU A 529 33.86 -39.88 14.11
N TYR A 530 32.78 -39.25 13.68
CA TYR A 530 32.33 -37.95 14.21
C TYR A 530 31.86 -38.00 15.65
N LYS A 531 31.51 -39.19 16.16
CA LYS A 531 31.08 -39.34 17.57
C LYS A 531 32.18 -39.00 18.56
N TYR A 532 33.44 -38.97 18.12
CA TYR A 532 34.59 -38.70 18.98
C TYR A 532 35.11 -37.27 18.85
N GLU A 533 34.64 -36.51 17.86
CA GLU A 533 35.17 -35.20 17.51
C GLU A 533 34.34 -34.05 18.07
N HIS A 534 35.00 -32.93 18.36
CA HIS A 534 34.31 -31.65 18.52
C HIS A 534 33.98 -31.11 17.14
N ILE A 535 32.71 -31.22 16.77
CA ILE A 535 32.26 -30.97 15.41
C ILE A 535 32.16 -29.47 15.16
N PHE A 536 31.51 -28.74 16.06
CA PHE A 536 31.24 -27.32 15.90
C PHE A 536 32.11 -26.50 16.86
N SER A 537 32.48 -25.30 16.42
CA SER A 537 33.11 -24.27 17.24
C SER A 537 32.29 -23.00 17.22
N VAL A 538 32.24 -22.32 18.37
CA VAL A 538 31.68 -20.99 18.55
C VAL A 538 32.77 -20.13 19.17
N ILE A 539 33.17 -19.08 18.48
CA ILE A 539 34.28 -18.22 18.89
C ILE A 539 33.80 -16.77 18.84
N TRP A 540 34.19 -15.96 19.82
CA TRP A 540 33.85 -14.55 19.79
C TRP A 540 34.90 -13.67 20.45
N LYS A 541 34.91 -12.40 20.02
CA LYS A 541 35.65 -11.31 20.67
C LYS A 541 34.93 -9.97 20.44
N TYR A 542 35.45 -8.90 21.03
CA TYR A 542 35.05 -7.57 20.62
C TYR A 542 35.62 -7.24 19.24
N TYR A 543 34.79 -6.68 18.37
CA TYR A 543 35.17 -6.35 17.00
C TYR A 543 36.23 -5.25 16.98
N GLU A 544 37.33 -5.51 16.28
CA GLU A 544 38.43 -4.55 16.08
C GLU A 544 38.50 -4.11 14.61
N SER A 545 38.64 -5.07 13.68
CA SER A 545 38.66 -4.81 12.24
C SER A 545 38.30 -6.07 11.42
N ASP A 546 37.92 -5.86 10.16
CA ASP A 546 37.71 -6.96 9.19
C ASP A 546 39.01 -7.72 8.89
N GLU A 547 40.18 -7.11 9.08
CA GLU A 547 41.50 -7.71 8.85
C GLU A 547 41.98 -8.60 10.02
N ASP A 548 41.29 -8.56 11.15
CA ASP A 548 41.63 -9.36 12.32
C ASP A 548 41.39 -10.86 12.06
N ALA A 549 42.48 -11.65 12.11
CA ALA A 549 42.44 -13.09 11.86
C ALA A 549 42.22 -13.93 13.12
N SER A 550 41.99 -13.33 14.29
CA SER A 550 41.96 -14.03 15.59
C SER A 550 40.93 -15.16 15.62
N LEU A 551 39.74 -14.94 15.08
CA LEU A 551 38.70 -15.98 14.99
C LEU A 551 39.18 -17.16 14.14
N TRP A 552 39.80 -16.90 12.98
CA TRP A 552 40.27 -17.94 12.06
C TRP A 552 41.29 -18.88 12.72
N PHE A 553 42.24 -18.33 13.48
CA PHE A 553 43.26 -19.12 14.19
C PHE A 553 42.73 -19.91 15.40
N ASN A 554 41.54 -19.57 15.91
CA ASN A 554 40.89 -20.34 16.98
C ASN A 554 39.89 -21.37 16.43
N VAL A 555 39.54 -21.33 15.14
CA VAL A 555 38.73 -22.37 14.48
C VAL A 555 39.56 -23.61 14.13
N VAL A 556 40.73 -23.38 13.52
CA VAL A 556 41.63 -24.43 13.03
C VAL A 556 42.59 -24.84 14.15
N GLN A 557 42.30 -25.93 14.86
CA GLN A 557 43.28 -26.59 15.74
C GLN A 557 43.45 -28.06 15.39
#